data_AF-A0AAU4M8I8-F1
#
_entry.id   AF-A0AAU4M8I8-F1
#
_cell.length_a   1.000
_cell.length_b   1.000
_cell.length_c   1.000
_cell.angle_alpha   90.00
_cell.angle_beta   90.00
_cell.angle_gamma   90.00
#
_symmetry.space_group_name_H-M   'P 1'
#
loop_
_entity.id
_entity.type
_entity.pdbx_description
1 polymer ?
#
loop_
_entity_poly.entity_id
_entity_poly.type
_entity_poly.pdbx_seq_one_letter_code
_entity_poly.pdbx_strand_id
1 'polypeptide(L)'
;MDVDGWESGHWGAYGCGAWERACRQAGPLVAWHREQGLGPGAGVPGRLSTDPAPRVKWPWGSGPHTVALVLWRAARDAGILVDEVLLADTLRYCDPGADPLADGPLPEAARNGGIAVGSAEAVARIGHVLRIHAAADLPRPRPAGVRLTLGHRVRELRATSDWTQGDWPAAVALAREAMRQADDLRERGAWLPTAGERSAGRLTGLDRALAGEPGASGGRTPVWPARASRLVGLAAALSAAADSLPRDDHGGPGPLARVLDGTALACAGLRTSAEELTRLWEAEPREPADPAAWEESHVPGPLRTQTEETEDLVRAADVFLWLLACG
;
A
#
# COMPACT_ATOMS: atom_id res chain seq x y z
N MET A 1 -0.39 -15.44 -28.43
CA MET A 1 -1.31 -15.32 -27.29
C MET A 1 -2.35 -14.30 -27.71
N ASP A 2 -3.64 -14.64 -27.59
CA ASP A 2 -4.70 -13.70 -27.94
C ASP A 2 -4.59 -12.47 -27.03
N VAL A 3 -4.56 -11.27 -27.63
CA VAL A 3 -4.45 -10.01 -26.87
C VAL A 3 -5.63 -9.90 -25.93
N ASP A 4 -6.78 -10.44 -26.34
CA ASP A 4 -8.00 -10.48 -25.53
C ASP A 4 -7.83 -11.35 -24.28
N GLY A 5 -7.10 -12.47 -24.36
CA GLY A 5 -6.84 -13.32 -23.20
C GLY A 5 -5.86 -12.70 -22.20
N TRP A 6 -4.84 -11.98 -22.70
CA TRP A 6 -3.83 -11.33 -21.85
C TRP A 6 -4.37 -10.11 -21.10
N GLU A 7 -5.16 -9.25 -21.76
CA GLU A 7 -5.86 -8.14 -21.09
C GLU A 7 -6.94 -8.67 -20.14
N SER A 8 -7.69 -9.72 -20.50
CA SER A 8 -8.67 -10.34 -19.59
C SER A 8 -8.01 -10.85 -18.30
N GLY A 9 -6.79 -11.40 -18.39
CA GLY A 9 -6.01 -11.81 -17.22
C GLY A 9 -5.72 -10.65 -16.25
N HIS A 10 -5.41 -9.46 -16.79
CA HIS A 10 -5.20 -8.26 -15.96
C HIS A 10 -6.49 -7.77 -15.31
N TRP A 11 -7.60 -7.76 -16.05
CA TRP A 11 -8.90 -7.40 -15.50
C TRP A 11 -9.33 -8.36 -14.39
N GLY A 12 -9.07 -9.66 -14.54
CA GLY A 12 -9.30 -10.66 -13.50
C GLY A 12 -8.43 -10.43 -12.25
N ALA A 13 -7.12 -10.27 -12.43
CA ALA A 13 -6.18 -10.16 -11.31
C ALA A 13 -6.20 -8.80 -10.58
N TYR A 14 -6.45 -7.71 -11.30
CA TYR A 14 -6.28 -6.35 -10.76
C TYR A 14 -7.54 -5.49 -10.84
N GLY A 15 -8.58 -5.94 -11.54
CA GLY A 15 -9.77 -5.12 -11.82
C GLY A 15 -9.49 -3.95 -12.77
N CYS A 16 -8.39 -3.99 -13.52
CA CYS A 16 -8.04 -3.00 -14.54
C CYS A 16 -7.17 -3.63 -15.66
N GLY A 17 -7.10 -2.96 -16.81
CA GLY A 17 -6.26 -3.39 -17.93
C GLY A 17 -4.75 -3.24 -17.68
N ALA A 18 -3.94 -3.90 -18.50
CA ALA A 18 -2.49 -3.97 -18.32
C ALA A 18 -1.81 -2.59 -18.32
N TRP A 19 -2.23 -1.69 -19.20
CA TRP A 19 -1.67 -0.33 -19.27
C TRP A 19 -1.96 0.48 -18.00
N GLU A 20 -3.19 0.39 -17.49
CA GLU A 20 -3.58 1.09 -16.27
C GLU A 20 -2.80 0.55 -15.07
N ARG A 21 -2.64 -0.77 -14.98
CA ARG A 21 -1.80 -1.40 -13.95
C ARG A 21 -0.36 -0.90 -14.03
N ALA A 22 0.25 -0.89 -15.21
CA ALA A 22 1.62 -0.40 -15.40
C ALA A 22 1.78 1.07 -14.97
N CYS A 23 0.81 1.93 -15.29
CA CYS A 23 0.80 3.32 -14.83
C CYS A 23 0.75 3.43 -13.30
N ARG A 24 -0.12 2.64 -12.64
CA ARG A 24 -0.25 2.60 -11.18
C ARG A 24 1.03 2.10 -10.49
N GLN A 25 1.75 1.16 -11.09
CA GLN A 25 3.01 0.63 -10.55
C GLN A 25 4.20 1.56 -10.80
N ALA A 26 4.24 2.26 -11.94
CA ALA A 26 5.30 3.20 -12.26
C ALA A 26 5.34 4.42 -11.32
N GLY A 27 4.18 4.87 -10.83
CA GLY A 27 4.08 6.00 -9.91
C GLY A 27 4.97 5.88 -8.67
N PRO A 28 4.78 4.84 -7.84
CA PRO A 28 5.59 4.57 -6.65
C PRO A 28 7.11 4.49 -6.92
N LEU A 29 7.53 3.84 -8.01
CA LEU A 29 8.96 3.73 -8.37
C LEU A 29 9.57 5.13 -8.58
N VAL A 30 8.91 5.95 -9.40
CA VAL A 30 9.43 7.29 -9.72
C VAL A 30 9.32 8.25 -8.53
N ALA A 31 8.24 8.17 -7.76
CA ALA A 31 8.05 8.98 -6.57
C ALA A 31 9.11 8.70 -5.51
N TRP A 32 9.40 7.42 -5.24
CA TRP A 32 10.47 7.03 -4.32
C TRP A 32 11.83 7.52 -4.80
N HIS A 33 12.17 7.34 -6.09
CA HIS A 33 13.44 7.82 -6.63
C HIS A 33 13.62 9.34 -6.47
N ARG A 34 12.56 10.12 -6.69
CA ARG A 34 12.60 11.58 -6.52
C ARG A 34 12.90 11.98 -5.08
N GLU A 35 12.25 11.31 -4.13
CA GLU A 35 12.44 11.61 -2.70
C GLU A 35 13.88 11.33 -2.26
N GLN A 36 14.46 10.20 -2.70
CA GLN A 36 15.86 9.87 -2.43
C GLN A 36 16.86 10.84 -3.12
N GLY A 37 16.48 11.40 -4.26
CA GLY A 37 17.30 12.38 -5.00
C GLY A 37 17.32 13.79 -4.39
N LEU A 38 16.45 14.10 -3.43
CA LEU A 38 16.35 15.44 -2.81
C LEU A 38 17.35 15.69 -1.66
N GLY A 39 18.14 14.68 -1.29
CA GLY A 39 19.19 14.80 -0.27
C GLY A 39 18.67 14.98 1.17
N PRO A 40 19.49 14.66 2.19
CA PRO A 40 19.11 14.86 3.58
C PRO A 40 18.96 16.35 3.88
N GLY A 41 17.75 16.78 4.26
CA GLY A 41 17.44 18.17 4.65
C GLY A 41 16.53 18.95 3.69
N ALA A 42 16.09 18.37 2.57
CA ALA A 42 14.97 18.94 1.82
C ALA A 42 13.71 18.92 2.71
N GLY A 43 13.09 20.08 2.90
CA GLY A 43 11.95 20.23 3.81
C GLY A 43 10.87 19.21 3.51
N VAL A 44 10.51 18.41 4.53
CA VAL A 44 9.40 17.46 4.49
C VAL A 44 8.15 18.25 4.08
N PRO A 45 7.53 17.98 2.92
CA PRO A 45 6.25 18.58 2.58
C PRO A 45 5.27 18.26 3.72
N GLY A 46 4.58 19.28 4.24
CA GLY A 46 3.78 19.21 5.46
C GLY A 46 3.02 17.90 5.63
N ARG A 47 3.32 17.21 6.74
CA ARG A 47 3.01 15.81 7.07
C ARG A 47 1.53 15.43 7.21
N LEU A 48 0.57 16.27 6.79
CA LEU A 48 -0.86 16.07 7.02
C LEU A 48 -1.76 16.59 5.89
N SER A 49 -1.29 16.63 4.64
CA SER A 49 -2.17 16.93 3.51
C SER A 49 -2.85 15.65 3.02
N THR A 50 -4.10 15.45 3.39
CA THR A 50 -5.04 14.50 2.74
C THR A 50 -5.42 14.94 1.32
N ASP A 51 -4.96 16.11 0.88
CA ASP A 51 -5.05 16.49 -0.52
C ASP A 51 -4.05 15.70 -1.35
N PRO A 52 -4.48 15.00 -2.42
CA PRO A 52 -3.56 14.49 -3.41
C PRO A 52 -2.80 15.71 -3.93
N ALA A 53 -1.51 15.80 -3.58
CA ALA A 53 -0.64 16.90 -3.98
C ALA A 53 -0.95 17.25 -5.44
N PRO A 54 -1.23 18.54 -5.76
CA PRO A 54 -1.72 18.93 -7.07
C PRO A 54 -0.82 18.29 -8.10
N ARG A 55 -1.41 17.46 -8.98
CA ARG A 55 -0.71 16.63 -9.98
C ARG A 55 0.33 17.50 -10.66
N VAL A 56 1.56 17.48 -10.15
CA VAL A 56 2.65 18.32 -10.65
C VAL A 56 2.76 17.91 -12.10
N LYS A 57 2.48 18.85 -13.00
CA LYS A 57 2.65 18.67 -14.43
C LYS A 57 4.11 18.27 -14.58
N TRP A 58 4.35 16.97 -14.80
CA TRP A 58 5.68 16.38 -14.77
C TRP A 58 6.53 17.18 -15.77
N PRO A 59 7.61 17.85 -15.35
CA PRO A 59 8.26 18.85 -16.20
C PRO A 59 8.96 18.27 -17.44
N TRP A 60 8.78 16.99 -17.73
CA TRP A 60 9.54 16.26 -18.74
C TRP A 60 8.62 15.24 -19.41
N GLY A 61 8.74 15.07 -20.73
CA GLY A 61 8.16 13.97 -21.51
C GLY A 61 8.72 12.58 -21.14
N SER A 62 9.05 12.36 -19.87
CA SER A 62 9.68 11.18 -19.26
C SER A 62 9.13 10.94 -17.84
N GLY A 63 7.81 11.00 -17.71
CA GLY A 63 7.09 10.77 -16.46
C GLY A 63 6.86 9.30 -16.13
N PRO A 64 5.98 8.99 -15.17
CA PRO A 64 5.58 7.61 -14.85
C PRO A 64 5.08 6.83 -16.07
N HIS A 65 4.61 7.50 -17.11
CA HIS A 65 4.17 6.87 -18.37
C HIS A 65 5.30 6.20 -19.18
N THR A 66 6.54 6.71 -19.15
CA THR A 66 7.66 6.04 -19.85
C THR A 66 8.13 4.81 -19.08
N VAL A 67 8.17 4.89 -17.74
CA VAL A 67 8.38 3.71 -16.90
C VAL A 67 7.25 2.70 -17.14
N ALA A 68 5.99 3.14 -17.12
CA ALA A 68 4.84 2.29 -17.39
C ALA A 68 4.92 1.63 -18.77
N LEU A 69 5.39 2.33 -19.81
CA LEU A 69 5.56 1.74 -21.14
C LEU A 69 6.60 0.63 -21.13
N VAL A 70 7.73 0.81 -20.45
CA VAL A 70 8.76 -0.22 -20.32
C VAL A 70 8.22 -1.44 -19.57
N LEU A 71 7.52 -1.22 -18.46
CA LEU A 71 6.92 -2.29 -17.65
C LEU A 71 5.85 -3.05 -18.44
N TRP A 72 4.94 -2.33 -19.09
CA TRP A 72 3.89 -2.89 -19.94
C TRP A 72 4.49 -3.67 -21.11
N ARG A 73 5.55 -3.16 -21.73
CA ARG A 73 6.19 -3.83 -22.87
C ARG A 73 6.90 -5.11 -22.44
N ALA A 74 7.63 -5.07 -21.32
CA ALA A 74 8.26 -6.24 -20.75
C ALA A 74 7.22 -7.34 -20.43
N ALA A 75 6.10 -6.96 -19.82
CA ALA A 75 5.00 -7.89 -19.53
C ALA A 75 4.38 -8.48 -20.80
N ARG A 76 4.11 -7.62 -21.80
CA ARG A 76 3.48 -8.01 -23.06
C ARG A 76 4.34 -8.99 -23.84
N ASP A 77 5.63 -8.70 -24.01
CA ASP A 77 6.54 -9.55 -24.79
C ASP A 77 6.78 -10.90 -24.11
N ALA A 78 6.72 -10.94 -22.78
CA ALA A 78 6.79 -12.18 -22.00
C ALA A 78 5.44 -12.91 -21.89
N GLY A 79 4.31 -12.26 -22.22
CA GLY A 79 2.97 -12.82 -22.10
C GLY A 79 2.54 -13.07 -20.64
N ILE A 80 3.03 -12.25 -19.71
CA ILE A 80 2.78 -12.38 -18.26
C ILE A 80 2.03 -11.16 -17.71
N LEU A 81 1.59 -11.22 -16.45
CA LEU A 81 0.98 -10.06 -15.81
C LEU A 81 2.04 -8.98 -15.50
N VAL A 82 1.64 -7.71 -15.53
CA VAL A 82 2.55 -6.57 -15.29
C VAL A 82 3.33 -6.71 -13.98
N ASP A 83 2.68 -7.15 -12.92
CA ASP A 83 3.32 -7.30 -11.62
C ASP A 83 4.33 -8.44 -11.55
N GLU A 84 4.24 -9.43 -12.44
CA GLU A 84 5.14 -10.60 -12.48
C GLU A 84 6.47 -10.30 -13.18
N VAL A 85 6.56 -9.14 -13.85
CA VAL A 85 7.79 -8.70 -14.52
C VAL A 85 8.94 -8.62 -13.53
N LEU A 86 10.05 -9.27 -13.85
CA LEU A 86 11.29 -9.09 -13.11
C LEU A 86 11.88 -7.73 -13.44
N LEU A 87 12.20 -6.93 -12.42
CA LEU A 87 12.75 -5.58 -12.63
C LEU A 87 14.06 -5.61 -13.42
N ALA A 88 14.88 -6.65 -13.27
CA ALA A 88 16.09 -6.83 -14.06
C ALA A 88 15.82 -6.96 -15.56
N ASP A 89 14.73 -7.66 -15.95
CA ASP A 89 14.38 -7.88 -17.35
C ASP A 89 13.94 -6.58 -18.04
N THR A 90 13.46 -5.59 -17.28
CA THR A 90 13.08 -4.28 -17.81
C THR A 90 14.28 -3.49 -18.33
N LEU A 91 15.49 -3.80 -17.86
CA LEU A 91 16.71 -3.07 -18.20
C LEU A 91 17.13 -3.27 -19.66
N ARG A 92 16.78 -4.42 -20.28
CA ARG A 92 17.06 -4.68 -21.69
C ARG A 92 16.34 -3.69 -22.62
N TYR A 93 15.18 -3.20 -22.20
CA TYR A 93 14.41 -2.20 -22.93
C TYR A 93 14.95 -0.78 -22.72
N CYS A 94 15.89 -0.61 -21.79
CA CYS A 94 16.54 0.66 -21.50
C CYS A 94 17.94 0.76 -22.12
N ASP A 95 18.40 -0.28 -22.81
CA ASP A 95 19.69 -0.30 -23.49
C ASP A 95 19.66 0.66 -24.70
N PRO A 96 20.64 1.57 -24.86
CA PRO A 96 20.77 2.41 -26.05
C PRO A 96 20.79 1.64 -27.38
N GLY A 97 21.20 0.36 -27.36
CA GLY A 97 21.18 -0.52 -28.53
C GLY A 97 19.87 -1.26 -28.78
N ALA A 98 18.86 -1.11 -27.92
CA ALA A 98 17.56 -1.74 -28.10
C ALA A 98 16.69 -1.00 -29.14
N ASP A 99 15.80 -1.73 -29.80
CA ASP A 99 14.81 -1.14 -30.70
C ASP A 99 13.98 -0.08 -29.95
N PRO A 100 13.72 1.10 -30.57
CA PRO A 100 12.94 2.13 -29.92
C PRO A 100 11.56 1.60 -29.50
N LEU A 101 11.18 1.83 -28.24
CA LEU A 101 9.87 1.38 -27.72
C LEU A 101 8.70 1.98 -28.50
N ALA A 102 8.90 3.16 -29.09
CA ALA A 102 7.94 3.84 -29.96
C ALA A 102 7.66 3.09 -31.26
N ASP A 103 8.58 2.25 -31.75
CA ASP A 103 8.47 1.55 -33.03
C ASP A 103 7.78 0.19 -32.91
N GLY A 104 7.55 -0.29 -31.70
CA GLY A 104 6.81 -1.52 -31.44
C GLY A 104 5.34 -1.29 -31.06
N PRO A 105 4.59 -2.35 -30.69
CA PRO A 105 3.25 -2.20 -30.15
C PRO A 105 3.18 -1.19 -29.01
N LEU A 106 2.23 -0.26 -29.12
CA LEU A 106 1.89 0.74 -28.11
C LEU A 106 0.47 0.48 -27.57
N PRO A 107 0.21 0.78 -26.29
CA PRO A 107 -1.16 0.81 -25.76
C PRO A 107 -1.95 1.94 -26.43
N GLU A 108 -3.26 1.74 -26.61
CA GLU A 108 -4.13 2.67 -27.35
C GLU A 108 -4.07 4.10 -26.78
N ALA A 109 -4.05 4.22 -25.44
CA ALA A 109 -3.89 5.50 -24.76
C ALA A 109 -2.57 6.22 -25.11
N ALA A 110 -1.49 5.49 -25.39
CA ALA A 110 -0.22 6.07 -25.83
C ALA A 110 -0.26 6.46 -27.32
N ARG A 111 -1.01 5.73 -28.16
CA ARG A 111 -1.20 6.06 -29.59
C ARG A 111 -1.98 7.35 -29.78
N ASN A 112 -3.05 7.54 -29.00
CA ASN A 112 -3.97 8.67 -29.14
C ASN A 112 -3.53 9.91 -28.34
N GLY A 113 -2.59 9.77 -27.40
CA GLY A 113 -2.25 10.81 -26.42
C GLY A 113 -1.15 11.80 -26.80
N GLY A 114 -0.50 11.65 -27.97
CA GLY A 114 0.56 12.57 -28.44
C GLY A 114 1.77 12.69 -27.50
N ILE A 115 1.93 11.75 -26.56
CA ILE A 115 2.99 11.81 -25.57
C ILE A 115 4.27 11.31 -26.23
N ALA A 116 5.37 12.04 -26.14
CA ALA A 116 6.71 11.60 -26.53
C ALA A 116 7.24 10.45 -25.62
N VAL A 117 6.38 9.48 -25.29
CA VAL A 117 6.65 8.31 -24.46
C VAL A 117 7.41 7.31 -25.31
N GLY A 118 8.50 6.79 -24.76
CA GLY A 118 9.28 5.77 -25.43
C GLY A 118 10.33 6.28 -26.42
N SER A 119 10.60 7.60 -26.46
CA SER A 119 11.79 8.09 -27.17
C SER A 119 13.06 7.51 -26.54
N ALA A 120 14.09 7.23 -27.35
CA ALA A 120 15.34 6.64 -26.86
C ALA A 120 15.95 7.44 -25.70
N GLU A 121 15.88 8.77 -25.76
CA GLU A 121 16.36 9.65 -24.71
C GLU A 121 15.53 9.55 -23.41
N ALA A 122 14.21 9.48 -23.52
CA ALA A 122 13.33 9.33 -22.35
C ALA A 122 13.50 7.95 -21.70
N VAL A 123 13.69 6.91 -22.51
CA VAL A 123 13.94 5.53 -22.08
C VAL A 123 15.30 5.39 -21.38
N ALA A 124 16.35 5.99 -21.94
CA ALA A 124 17.68 6.00 -21.32
C ALA A 124 17.65 6.69 -19.93
N ARG A 125 16.92 7.80 -19.79
CA ARG A 125 16.76 8.52 -18.51
C ARG A 125 16.09 7.66 -17.44
N ILE A 126 14.97 7.00 -17.77
CA ILE A 126 14.27 6.15 -16.80
C ILE A 126 15.02 4.86 -16.49
N GLY A 127 15.96 4.46 -17.35
CA GLY A 127 16.81 3.30 -17.13
C GLY A 127 17.61 3.40 -15.83
N HIS A 128 17.94 4.61 -15.36
CA HIS A 128 18.56 4.79 -14.04
C HIS A 128 17.59 4.50 -12.89
N VAL A 129 16.34 4.95 -12.99
CA VAL A 129 15.28 4.69 -12.00
C VAL A 129 15.07 3.18 -11.85
N LEU A 130 14.90 2.47 -12.96
CA LEU A 130 14.71 1.02 -12.96
C LEU A 130 15.93 0.26 -12.46
N ARG A 131 17.15 0.72 -12.79
CA ARG A 131 18.40 0.15 -12.25
C ARG A 131 18.47 0.26 -10.74
N ILE A 132 18.10 1.40 -10.16
CA ILE A 132 18.09 1.56 -8.71
C ILE A 132 17.12 0.57 -8.08
N HIS A 133 15.92 0.40 -8.63
CA HIS A 133 14.96 -0.56 -8.07
C HIS A 133 15.36 -2.03 -8.28
N ALA A 134 16.06 -2.35 -9.37
CA ALA A 134 16.65 -3.66 -9.58
C ALA A 134 17.87 -3.93 -8.68
N ALA A 135 18.55 -2.87 -8.21
CA ALA A 135 19.76 -2.95 -7.39
C ALA A 135 19.55 -2.69 -5.89
N ALA A 136 18.42 -2.10 -5.48
CA ALA A 136 18.08 -1.70 -4.10
C ALA A 136 17.92 -2.88 -3.12
N ASP A 137 18.36 -4.05 -3.54
CA ASP A 137 18.28 -5.34 -2.86
C ASP A 137 19.61 -5.79 -2.26
N LEU A 138 20.66 -4.99 -2.45
CA LEU A 138 22.02 -5.30 -2.03
C LEU A 138 22.39 -4.66 -0.68
N PRO A 139 21.52 -4.78 0.34
CA PRO A 139 22.04 -5.45 1.53
C PRO A 139 21.07 -6.42 2.25
N ARG A 140 19.85 -6.67 1.76
CA ARG A 140 18.87 -7.48 2.51
C ARG A 140 18.89 -8.95 2.06
N PRO A 141 19.29 -9.91 2.93
CA PRO A 141 19.18 -11.32 2.60
C PRO A 141 17.69 -11.69 2.42
N ARG A 142 17.39 -12.38 1.32
CA ARG A 142 16.05 -12.91 1.06
C ARG A 142 15.97 -14.38 1.43
N PRO A 143 14.77 -14.85 1.81
CA PRO A 143 14.47 -16.28 1.74
C PRO A 143 14.79 -16.81 0.34
N ALA A 144 15.43 -17.98 0.27
CA ALA A 144 15.77 -18.61 -1.00
C ALA A 144 14.50 -18.85 -1.83
N GLY A 145 14.49 -18.41 -3.09
CA GLY A 145 13.37 -18.64 -4.02
C GLY A 145 12.44 -17.45 -4.26
N VAL A 146 12.53 -16.36 -3.48
CA VAL A 146 11.71 -15.15 -3.71
C VAL A 146 12.24 -14.38 -4.94
N ARG A 147 11.43 -14.33 -6.00
CA ARG A 147 11.69 -13.54 -7.22
C ARG A 147 11.26 -12.08 -7.02
N LEU A 148 12.11 -11.15 -7.44
CA LEU A 148 11.81 -9.71 -7.47
C LEU A 148 10.90 -9.36 -8.62
N THR A 149 9.62 -9.56 -8.39
CA THR A 149 8.62 -9.08 -9.32
C THR A 149 8.35 -7.59 -9.05
N LEU A 150 7.93 -6.86 -10.08
CA LEU A 150 7.51 -5.47 -9.98
C LEU A 150 6.49 -5.29 -8.85
N GLY A 151 5.49 -6.17 -8.79
CA GLY A 151 4.45 -6.13 -7.76
C GLY A 151 5.01 -6.27 -6.36
N HIS A 152 5.97 -7.18 -6.15
CA HIS A 152 6.66 -7.32 -4.86
C HIS A 152 7.35 -6.01 -4.46
N ARG A 153 8.12 -5.41 -5.37
CA ARG A 153 8.86 -4.18 -5.07
C ARG A 153 7.93 -3.00 -4.78
N VAL A 154 6.85 -2.83 -5.54
CA VAL A 154 5.94 -1.70 -5.30
C VAL A 154 5.18 -1.86 -3.98
N ARG A 155 4.76 -3.09 -3.61
CA ARG A 155 4.21 -3.36 -2.28
C ARG A 155 5.23 -3.07 -1.18
N GLU A 156 6.50 -3.40 -1.39
CA GLU A 156 7.57 -3.10 -0.45
C GLU A 156 7.74 -1.58 -0.27
N LEU A 157 7.79 -0.82 -1.37
CA LEU A 157 7.90 0.63 -1.33
C LEU A 157 6.73 1.27 -0.56
N ARG A 158 5.48 0.87 -0.88
CA ARG A 158 4.28 1.36 -0.18
C ARG A 158 4.29 1.09 1.32
N ALA A 159 4.94 0.01 1.76
CA ALA A 159 5.08 -0.33 3.17
C ALA A 159 6.42 0.13 3.79
N THR A 160 7.27 0.84 3.06
CA THR A 160 8.56 1.31 3.55
C THR A 160 8.35 2.48 4.52
N SER A 161 8.90 2.36 5.73
CA SER A 161 8.91 3.43 6.72
C SER A 161 9.62 4.68 6.17
N ASP A 162 9.22 5.85 6.65
CA ASP A 162 9.86 7.15 6.34
C ASP A 162 9.74 7.61 4.88
N TRP A 163 9.01 6.89 4.03
CA TRP A 163 8.60 7.37 2.72
C TRP A 163 7.35 8.25 2.86
N THR A 164 7.32 9.44 2.25
CA THR A 164 6.16 10.36 2.38
C THR A 164 4.82 9.76 1.94
N GLN A 165 4.83 8.75 1.07
CA GLN A 165 3.63 8.00 0.66
C GLN A 165 3.45 6.64 1.35
N GLY A 166 4.36 6.29 2.27
CA GLY A 166 4.37 5.06 3.07
C GLY A 166 4.49 5.31 4.57
N ASP A 167 4.14 6.51 5.05
CA ASP A 167 4.32 6.95 6.46
C ASP A 167 3.28 6.33 7.42
N TRP A 168 3.06 5.02 7.30
CA TRP A 168 2.31 4.23 8.27
C TRP A 168 2.89 4.34 9.70
N PRO A 169 4.23 4.51 9.92
CA PRO A 169 4.74 4.73 11.26
C PRO A 169 4.22 6.04 11.88
N ALA A 170 4.04 7.11 11.11
CA ALA A 170 3.41 8.33 11.61
C ALA A 170 1.95 8.09 12.03
N ALA A 171 1.17 7.31 11.28
CA ALA A 171 -0.20 6.97 11.66
C ALA A 171 -0.24 6.19 12.99
N VAL A 172 0.65 5.19 13.16
CA VAL A 172 0.79 4.44 14.41
C VAL A 172 1.26 5.35 15.56
N ALA A 173 2.22 6.24 15.31
CA ALA A 173 2.72 7.17 16.32
C ALA A 173 1.65 8.17 16.77
N LEU A 174 0.85 8.70 15.83
CA LEU A 174 -0.27 9.59 16.14
C LEU A 174 -1.33 8.91 17.00
N ALA A 175 -1.67 7.65 16.71
CA ALA A 175 -2.60 6.88 17.51
C ALA A 175 -2.07 6.63 18.94
N ARG A 176 -0.78 6.25 19.06
CA ARG A 176 -0.12 6.07 20.36
C ARG A 176 -0.05 7.38 21.15
N GLU A 177 0.21 8.50 20.48
CA GLU A 177 0.22 9.82 21.10
C GLU A 177 -1.17 10.23 21.57
N ALA A 178 -2.21 9.99 20.77
CA ALA A 178 -3.59 10.25 21.18
C ALA A 178 -3.98 9.45 22.44
N MET A 179 -3.57 8.17 22.54
CA MET A 179 -3.80 7.36 23.74
C MET A 179 -3.09 7.94 24.96
N ARG A 180 -1.79 8.28 24.83
CA ARG A 180 -1.02 8.92 25.91
C ARG A 180 -1.66 10.23 26.38
N GLN A 181 -2.04 11.09 25.45
CA GLN A 181 -2.68 12.38 25.78
C GLN A 181 -4.02 12.17 26.49
N ALA A 182 -4.81 11.19 26.06
CA ALA A 182 -6.07 10.87 26.70
C ALA A 182 -5.86 10.33 28.14
N ASP A 183 -4.89 9.45 28.34
CA ASP A 183 -4.52 8.97 29.68
C ASP A 183 -4.02 10.12 30.58
N ASP A 184 -3.15 10.98 30.07
CA ASP A 184 -2.65 12.16 30.79
C ASP A 184 -3.79 13.09 31.24
N LEU A 185 -4.77 13.33 30.37
CA LEU A 185 -5.95 14.14 30.70
C LEU A 185 -6.82 13.46 31.76
N ARG A 186 -6.96 12.14 31.69
CA ARG A 186 -7.70 11.35 32.68
C ARG A 186 -7.02 11.37 34.05
N GLU A 187 -5.72 11.14 34.11
CA GLU A 187 -4.95 11.13 35.36
C GLU A 187 -4.96 12.48 36.08
N ARG A 188 -4.97 13.58 35.33
CA ARG A 188 -5.05 14.95 35.87
C ARG A 188 -6.48 15.41 36.18
N GLY A 189 -7.48 14.57 35.91
CA GLY A 189 -8.91 14.90 36.09
C GLY A 189 -9.45 15.95 35.11
N ALA A 190 -8.71 16.26 34.05
CA ALA A 190 -9.10 17.21 33.01
C ALA A 190 -10.07 16.59 31.98
N TRP A 191 -10.17 15.27 31.96
CA TRP A 191 -11.16 14.53 31.20
C TRP A 191 -11.70 13.37 32.03
N LEU A 192 -13.02 13.24 32.08
CA LEU A 192 -13.72 12.10 32.66
C LEU A 192 -14.61 11.50 31.56
N PRO A 193 -14.37 10.23 31.16
CA PRO A 193 -15.16 9.58 30.13
C PRO A 193 -16.65 9.60 30.47
N THR A 194 -17.44 10.14 29.55
CA THR A 194 -18.90 10.13 29.65
C THR A 194 -19.46 8.71 29.53
N ALA A 195 -20.71 8.51 29.94
CA ALA A 195 -21.41 7.23 29.69
C ALA A 195 -21.47 6.88 28.19
N GLY A 196 -21.62 7.90 27.34
CA GLY A 196 -21.60 7.76 25.87
C GLY A 196 -20.25 7.24 25.38
N GLU A 197 -19.15 7.87 25.79
CA GLU A 197 -17.78 7.44 25.44
C GLU A 197 -17.48 6.01 25.90
N ARG A 198 -17.85 5.66 27.15
CA ARG A 198 -17.69 4.29 27.66
C ARG A 198 -18.53 3.25 26.91
N SER A 199 -19.68 3.66 26.36
CA SER A 199 -20.52 2.78 25.54
C SER A 199 -20.02 2.64 24.10
N ALA A 200 -19.44 3.70 23.53
CA ALA A 200 -18.89 3.68 22.17
C ALA A 200 -17.70 2.72 22.05
N GLY A 201 -16.87 2.60 23.10
CA GLY A 201 -15.79 1.62 23.15
C GLY A 201 -16.26 0.19 22.86
N ARG A 202 -17.42 -0.21 23.42
CA ARG A 202 -18.04 -1.54 23.21
C ARG A 202 -18.65 -1.73 21.80
N LEU A 203 -18.94 -0.63 21.09
CA LEU A 203 -19.52 -0.69 19.74
C LEU A 203 -18.46 -0.89 18.65
N THR A 204 -17.18 -0.67 18.96
CA THR A 204 -16.07 -0.89 18.03
C THR A 204 -15.85 -2.36 17.70
N GLY A 205 -16.31 -3.27 18.58
CA GLY A 205 -16.16 -4.71 18.41
C GLY A 205 -14.72 -5.20 18.58
N LEU A 206 -13.85 -4.41 19.20
CA LEU A 206 -12.47 -4.77 19.55
C LEU A 206 -12.42 -5.94 20.54
N ASP A 207 -13.42 -6.00 21.41
CA ASP A 207 -13.69 -7.00 22.44
C ASP A 207 -14.33 -8.29 21.89
N ARG A 208 -14.75 -8.31 20.61
CA ARG A 208 -14.96 -9.59 19.93
C ARG A 208 -13.59 -10.20 19.72
N ALA A 209 -13.27 -11.19 20.54
CA ALA A 209 -12.13 -12.06 20.33
C ALA A 209 -11.94 -12.33 18.83
N LEU A 210 -10.69 -12.52 18.42
CA LEU A 210 -10.29 -13.16 17.15
C LEU A 210 -10.82 -14.62 17.06
N ALA A 211 -12.00 -14.90 17.59
CA ALA A 211 -12.69 -16.16 17.58
C ALA A 211 -13.32 -16.33 16.19
N GLY A 212 -12.50 -16.86 15.28
CA GLY A 212 -12.90 -17.15 13.91
C GLY A 212 -11.77 -17.53 12.96
N GLU A 213 -10.69 -18.16 13.42
CA GLU A 213 -10.05 -19.20 12.58
C GLU A 213 -10.78 -20.52 12.90
N PRO A 214 -11.14 -21.39 11.94
CA PRO A 214 -10.56 -21.57 10.59
C PRO A 214 -11.60 -21.62 9.43
N GLY A 215 -11.15 -21.34 8.21
CA GLY A 215 -11.62 -22.07 7.01
C GLY A 215 -13.13 -22.22 6.77
N ALA A 216 -13.95 -21.20 7.04
CA ALA A 216 -15.39 -21.26 6.77
C ALA A 216 -15.70 -20.98 5.28
N SER A 217 -15.14 -21.81 4.40
CA SER A 217 -15.62 -22.23 3.07
C SER A 217 -14.49 -22.97 2.33
N GLY A 218 -14.09 -24.16 2.81
CA GLY A 218 -13.47 -25.20 1.99
C GLY A 218 -12.15 -24.93 1.22
N GLY A 219 -11.51 -23.76 1.34
CA GLY A 219 -10.27 -23.42 0.64
C GLY A 219 -9.14 -23.04 1.60
N ARG A 220 -7.89 -23.33 1.21
CA ARG A 220 -6.67 -22.96 1.94
C ARG A 220 -6.33 -21.49 1.66
N THR A 221 -7.15 -20.57 2.17
CA THR A 221 -6.90 -19.13 2.00
C THR A 221 -5.60 -18.72 2.71
N PRO A 222 -4.76 -17.86 2.10
CA PRO A 222 -3.61 -17.28 2.77
C PRO A 222 -4.06 -16.50 4.01
N VAL A 223 -3.33 -16.68 5.10
CA VAL A 223 -3.51 -16.07 6.41
C VAL A 223 -3.34 -14.54 6.34
N TRP A 224 -2.34 -14.03 5.61
CA TRP A 224 -2.04 -12.61 5.58
C TRP A 224 -3.20 -11.76 4.98
N PRO A 225 -3.76 -12.07 3.79
CA PRO A 225 -4.88 -11.30 3.24
C PRO A 225 -6.11 -11.29 4.14
N ALA A 226 -6.39 -12.39 4.84
CA ALA A 226 -7.49 -12.46 5.82
C ALA A 226 -7.23 -11.53 7.02
N ARG A 227 -6.02 -11.55 7.58
CA ARG A 227 -5.60 -10.64 8.68
C ARG A 227 -5.71 -9.18 8.26
N ALA A 228 -5.16 -8.81 7.09
CA ALA A 228 -5.17 -7.45 6.59
C ALA A 228 -6.60 -6.95 6.31
N SER A 229 -7.45 -7.78 5.68
CA SER A 229 -8.85 -7.43 5.39
C SER A 229 -9.66 -7.20 6.67
N ARG A 230 -9.39 -7.98 7.74
CA ARG A 230 -10.01 -7.77 9.06
C ARG A 230 -9.65 -6.40 9.64
N LEU A 231 -8.36 -6.01 9.60
CA LEU A 231 -7.92 -4.70 10.06
C LEU A 231 -8.57 -3.58 9.26
N VAL A 232 -8.66 -3.73 7.93
CA VAL A 232 -9.33 -2.76 7.06
C VAL A 232 -10.82 -2.64 7.40
N GLY A 233 -11.50 -3.75 7.70
CA GLY A 233 -12.89 -3.73 8.17
C GLY A 233 -13.06 -3.01 9.51
N LEU A 234 -12.12 -3.22 10.43
CA LEU A 234 -12.09 -2.55 11.73
C LEU A 234 -11.92 -1.03 11.59
N ALA A 235 -11.16 -0.55 10.59
CA ALA A 235 -10.99 0.88 10.34
C ALA A 235 -12.33 1.63 10.19
N ALA A 236 -13.28 1.04 9.46
CA ALA A 236 -14.60 1.64 9.25
C ALA A 236 -15.42 1.69 10.55
N ALA A 237 -15.37 0.62 11.36
CA ALA A 237 -16.05 0.57 12.64
C ALA A 237 -15.49 1.59 13.65
N LEU A 238 -14.15 1.71 13.72
CA LEU A 238 -13.46 2.66 14.58
C LEU A 238 -13.76 4.11 14.18
N SER A 239 -13.69 4.43 12.88
CA SER A 239 -14.00 5.77 12.37
C SER A 239 -15.47 6.14 12.61
N ALA A 240 -16.41 5.21 12.37
CA ALA A 240 -17.83 5.45 12.65
C ALA A 240 -18.09 5.65 14.16
N ALA A 241 -17.39 4.91 15.01
CA ALA A 241 -17.47 5.11 16.46
C ALA A 241 -16.92 6.48 16.87
N ALA A 242 -15.78 6.90 16.31
CA ALA A 242 -15.19 8.23 16.55
C ALA A 242 -16.14 9.37 16.14
N ASP A 243 -16.77 9.27 14.96
CA ASP A 243 -17.72 10.26 14.44
C ASP A 243 -18.99 10.39 15.28
N SER A 244 -19.36 9.33 16.01
CA SER A 244 -20.53 9.33 16.90
C SER A 244 -20.29 10.00 18.25
N LEU A 245 -19.04 10.29 18.59
CA LEU A 245 -18.66 10.87 19.88
C LEU A 245 -18.85 12.38 19.91
N PRO A 246 -19.13 12.95 21.10
CA PRO A 246 -19.24 14.40 21.25
C PRO A 246 -17.93 15.10 20.90
N ARG A 247 -18.06 16.28 20.29
CA ARG A 247 -16.95 17.20 20.05
C ARG A 247 -16.55 17.88 21.35
N ASP A 248 -15.29 18.32 21.42
CA ASP A 248 -14.79 19.15 22.52
C ASP A 248 -15.36 20.58 22.45
N ASP A 249 -15.07 21.38 23.48
CA ASP A 249 -15.54 22.77 23.61
C ASP A 249 -15.06 23.70 22.47
N HIS A 250 -14.13 23.24 21.62
CA HIS A 250 -13.60 23.98 20.48
C HIS A 250 -14.11 23.40 19.14
N GLY A 251 -15.06 22.47 19.18
CA GLY A 251 -15.61 21.79 18.00
C GLY A 251 -14.69 20.72 17.41
N GLY A 252 -13.57 20.41 18.06
CA GLY A 252 -12.63 19.37 17.68
C GLY A 252 -13.06 17.98 18.17
N PRO A 253 -12.42 16.90 17.70
CA PRO A 253 -12.65 15.56 18.27
C PRO A 253 -12.15 15.52 19.72
N GLY A 254 -12.98 15.00 20.63
CA GLY A 254 -12.59 14.74 22.01
C GLY A 254 -11.52 13.64 22.15
N PRO A 255 -10.97 13.40 23.36
CA PRO A 255 -9.84 12.50 23.56
C PRO A 255 -10.08 11.08 23.03
N LEU A 256 -11.24 10.49 23.32
CA LEU A 256 -11.57 9.14 22.83
C LEU A 256 -11.73 9.11 21.29
N ALA A 257 -12.36 10.12 20.69
CA ALA A 257 -12.51 10.20 19.24
C ALA A 257 -11.14 10.23 18.54
N ARG A 258 -10.17 10.99 19.06
CA ARG A 258 -8.80 11.04 18.52
C ARG A 258 -8.09 9.68 18.58
N VAL A 259 -8.28 8.91 19.66
CA VAL A 259 -7.72 7.56 19.79
C VAL A 259 -8.31 6.62 18.74
N LEU A 260 -9.64 6.63 18.58
CA LEU A 260 -10.34 5.80 17.62
C LEU A 260 -9.99 6.18 16.18
N ASP A 261 -9.97 7.46 15.84
CA ASP A 261 -9.59 7.97 14.52
C ASP A 261 -8.14 7.63 14.16
N GLY A 262 -7.20 7.83 15.10
CA GLY A 262 -5.80 7.49 14.89
C GLY A 262 -5.61 5.99 14.62
N THR A 263 -6.31 5.15 15.38
CA THR A 263 -6.29 3.69 15.19
C THR A 263 -6.95 3.27 13.87
N ALA A 264 -8.06 3.93 13.52
CA ALA A 264 -8.75 3.73 12.25
C ALA A 264 -7.85 4.07 11.05
N LEU A 265 -7.11 5.18 11.13
CA LEU A 265 -6.18 5.61 10.09
C LEU A 265 -5.06 4.59 9.86
N ALA A 266 -4.44 4.09 10.92
CA ALA A 266 -3.42 3.05 10.83
C ALA A 266 -3.96 1.77 10.17
N CYS A 267 -5.16 1.32 10.57
CA CYS A 267 -5.84 0.17 9.98
C CYS A 267 -6.19 0.39 8.49
N ALA A 268 -6.69 1.58 8.14
CA ALA A 268 -7.03 1.93 6.76
C ALA A 268 -5.81 1.95 5.83
N GLY A 269 -4.61 2.19 6.38
CA GLY A 269 -3.35 2.16 5.63
C GLY A 269 -3.04 0.83 4.94
N LEU A 270 -3.68 -0.28 5.36
CA LEU A 270 -3.52 -1.59 4.74
C LEU A 270 -4.47 -1.84 3.56
N ARG A 271 -5.48 -0.99 3.33
CA ARG A 271 -6.59 -1.22 2.38
C ARG A 271 -6.11 -1.59 0.98
N THR A 272 -5.25 -0.76 0.41
CA THR A 272 -4.74 -0.97 -0.97
C THR A 272 -4.05 -2.32 -1.11
N SER A 273 -3.19 -2.69 -0.15
CA SER A 273 -2.46 -3.96 -0.19
C SER A 273 -3.38 -5.16 0.06
N ALA A 274 -4.34 -5.04 0.98
CA ALA A 274 -5.31 -6.08 1.29
C ALA A 274 -6.21 -6.40 0.08
N GLU A 275 -6.80 -5.38 -0.54
CA GLU A 275 -7.66 -5.54 -1.72
C GLU A 275 -6.89 -6.13 -2.91
N GLU A 276 -5.67 -5.63 -3.14
CA GLU A 276 -4.83 -6.10 -4.25
C GLU A 276 -4.42 -7.57 -4.08
N LEU A 277 -3.94 -7.94 -2.89
CA LEU A 277 -3.51 -9.31 -2.60
C LEU A 277 -4.67 -10.30 -2.55
N THR A 278 -5.85 -9.87 -2.11
CA THR A 278 -7.06 -10.70 -2.13
C THR A 278 -7.47 -11.00 -3.58
N ARG A 279 -7.53 -9.98 -4.45
CA ARG A 279 -7.84 -10.20 -5.87
C ARG A 279 -6.79 -11.06 -6.57
N LEU A 280 -5.52 -10.86 -6.24
CA LEU A 280 -4.45 -11.68 -6.82
C LEU A 280 -4.60 -13.15 -6.44
N TRP A 281 -4.91 -13.43 -5.17
CA TRP A 281 -5.21 -14.78 -4.71
C TRP A 281 -6.44 -15.37 -5.42
N GLU A 282 -7.53 -14.61 -5.53
CA GLU A 282 -8.77 -15.03 -6.21
C GLU A 282 -8.57 -15.28 -7.71
N ALA A 283 -7.60 -14.61 -8.33
CA ALA A 283 -7.27 -14.74 -9.74
C ALA A 283 -6.23 -15.84 -10.04
N GLU A 284 -5.70 -16.52 -9.02
CA GLU A 284 -4.79 -17.65 -9.23
C GLU A 284 -5.46 -18.73 -10.10
N PRO A 285 -4.86 -19.13 -11.24
CA PRO A 285 -5.47 -20.10 -12.15
C PRO A 285 -5.74 -21.46 -11.50
N ARG A 286 -4.98 -21.79 -10.45
CA ARG A 286 -5.13 -22.96 -9.60
C ARG A 286 -4.74 -22.57 -8.19
N GLU A 287 -5.46 -23.10 -7.20
CA GLU A 287 -5.10 -22.94 -5.80
C GLU A 287 -3.64 -23.37 -5.58
N PRO A 288 -2.77 -22.46 -5.08
CA PRO A 288 -1.39 -22.79 -4.78
C PRO A 288 -1.28 -23.99 -3.83
N ALA A 289 -0.38 -24.92 -4.13
CA ALA A 289 -0.17 -26.11 -3.31
C ALA A 289 0.25 -25.77 -1.87
N ASP A 290 0.96 -24.65 -1.73
CA ASP A 290 1.42 -24.08 -0.47
C ASP A 290 1.06 -22.57 -0.40
N PRO A 291 0.00 -22.20 0.35
CA PRO A 291 -0.37 -20.80 0.57
C PRO A 291 0.72 -19.97 1.28
N ALA A 292 1.56 -20.60 2.11
CA ALA A 292 2.62 -19.89 2.81
C ALA A 292 3.73 -19.46 1.84
N ALA A 293 4.13 -20.34 0.92
CA ALA A 293 5.06 -19.98 -0.16
C ALA A 293 4.48 -18.89 -1.09
N TRP A 294 3.17 -18.91 -1.33
CA TRP A 294 2.50 -17.83 -2.04
C TRP A 294 2.61 -16.50 -1.27
N GLU A 295 2.34 -16.48 0.03
CA GLU A 295 2.52 -15.29 0.85
C GLU A 295 3.97 -14.81 0.90
N GLU A 296 4.94 -15.72 0.97
CA GLU A 296 6.37 -15.37 0.96
C GLU A 296 6.78 -14.61 -0.30
N SER A 297 6.24 -15.02 -1.45
CA SER A 297 6.51 -14.35 -2.73
C SER A 297 5.73 -13.05 -2.92
N HIS A 298 4.57 -12.89 -2.28
CA HIS A 298 3.66 -11.76 -2.50
C HIS A 298 3.63 -10.72 -1.38
N VAL A 299 4.00 -11.05 -0.15
CA VAL A 299 3.93 -10.13 0.99
C VAL A 299 5.36 -9.75 1.41
N PRO A 300 5.84 -8.53 1.09
CA PRO A 300 7.17 -8.09 1.48
C PRO A 300 7.30 -7.93 3.00
N GLY A 301 8.54 -8.07 3.51
CA GLY A 301 8.85 -7.91 4.94
C GLY A 301 8.28 -6.61 5.55
N PRO A 302 8.49 -5.42 4.95
CA PRO A 302 7.93 -4.18 5.47
C PRO A 302 6.40 -4.18 5.59
N LEU A 303 5.69 -4.87 4.69
CA LEU A 303 4.23 -4.98 4.75
C LEU A 303 3.78 -5.92 5.88
N ARG A 304 4.56 -6.97 6.17
CA ARG A 304 4.34 -7.80 7.38
C ARG A 304 4.53 -6.98 8.64
N THR A 305 5.62 -6.23 8.74
CA THR A 305 5.91 -5.35 9.88
C THR A 305 4.82 -4.30 10.09
N GLN A 306 4.37 -3.64 9.02
CA GLN A 306 3.23 -2.70 9.10
C GLN A 306 1.98 -3.38 9.68
N THR A 307 1.70 -4.61 9.25
CA THR A 307 0.53 -5.38 9.72
C THR A 307 0.67 -5.73 11.20
N GLU A 308 1.83 -6.21 11.63
CA GLU A 308 2.13 -6.56 13.03
C GLU A 308 2.02 -5.35 13.96
N GLU A 309 2.63 -4.22 13.60
CA GLU A 309 2.55 -2.98 14.40
C GLU A 309 1.13 -2.42 14.46
N THR A 310 0.33 -2.60 13.40
CA THR A 310 -1.08 -2.22 13.39
C THR A 310 -1.90 -3.14 14.31
N GLU A 311 -1.62 -4.45 14.34
CA GLU A 311 -2.26 -5.38 15.28
C GLU A 311 -1.88 -5.11 16.74
N ASP A 312 -0.62 -4.75 17.01
CA ASP A 312 -0.17 -4.30 18.33
C ASP A 312 -0.89 -3.02 18.77
N LEU A 313 -1.04 -2.05 17.84
CA LEU A 313 -1.79 -0.82 18.09
C LEU A 313 -3.26 -1.11 18.43
N VAL A 314 -3.91 -1.98 17.66
CA VAL A 314 -5.31 -2.39 17.90
C VAL A 314 -5.47 -3.04 19.27
N ARG A 315 -4.55 -3.93 19.67
CA ARG A 315 -4.54 -4.52 21.02
C ARG A 315 -4.34 -3.48 22.11
N ALA A 316 -3.46 -2.50 21.90
CA ALA A 316 -3.29 -1.40 22.85
C ALA A 316 -4.55 -0.55 23.00
N ALA A 317 -5.24 -0.25 21.88
CA ALA A 317 -6.49 0.47 21.88
C ALA A 317 -7.60 -0.30 22.62
N ASP A 318 -7.70 -1.62 22.43
CA ASP A 318 -8.64 -2.48 23.16
C ASP A 318 -8.41 -2.42 24.68
N VAL A 319 -7.16 -2.58 25.14
CA VAL A 319 -6.80 -2.45 26.56
C VAL A 319 -7.15 -1.06 27.09
N PHE A 320 -6.86 0.00 26.33
CA PHE A 320 -7.20 1.36 26.70
C PHE A 320 -8.72 1.54 26.89
N LEU A 321 -9.54 1.06 25.94
CA LEU A 321 -11.00 1.12 26.05
C LEU A 321 -11.54 0.31 27.24
N TRP A 322 -10.96 -0.86 27.50
CA TRP A 322 -11.33 -1.68 28.66
C TRP A 322 -11.08 -0.93 29.97
N LEU A 323 -9.92 -0.27 30.11
CA LEU A 323 -9.60 0.55 31.28
C LEU A 323 -10.59 1.72 31.45
N LEU A 324 -11.01 2.37 30.36
CA LEU A 324 -12.04 3.42 30.42
C LEU A 324 -13.42 2.90 30.84
N ALA A 325 -13.75 1.64 30.50
CA ALA A 325 -15.03 1.04 30.85
C ALA A 325 -15.10 0.58 32.32
N CYS A 326 -13.97 0.23 32.92
CA CYS A 326 -13.87 -0.29 34.28
C CYS A 326 -13.48 0.76 35.34
N GLY A 327 -13.05 1.95 34.94
CA GLY A 327 -12.76 3.10 35.82
C GLY A 327 -13.97 4.01 36.05
#